data_AF-A0A820LYN0-F1
#
_entry.id   AF-A0A820LYN0-F1
#
_cell.length_a   1.000
_cell.length_b   1.000
_cell.length_c   1.000
_cell.angle_alpha   90.00
_cell.angle_beta   90.00
_cell.angle_gamma   90.00
#
_symmetry.space_group_name_H-M   'P 1'
#
loop_
_entity.id
_entity.type
_entity.pdbx_description
1 polymer ?
#
loop_
_entity_poly.entity_id
_entity_poly.type
_entity_poly.pdbx_seq_one_letter_code
_entity_poly.pdbx_strand_id
1 'polypeptide(L)'
;MEKKRSKLINSASLLEYLPNEIFISIFSYLSGVDAVLAFSNLNYRFYCLSNKCCHLFDFKSINKTKFDFILTQQYNRQNWISLQLSNDDEDIPGQIEYFCQLNSLVHLYPQLESLSLLNIKYISKNNLLLNQLLSLTNLQSLTIKAICGTILSYFDLSKLKRLVI
;
A
#
# COMPACT_ATOMS: atom_id res chain seq x y z
N MET A 1 -39.92 19.03 -39.67
CA MET A 1 -39.87 18.73 -38.21
C MET A 1 -39.65 17.24 -38.03
N GLU A 2 -38.40 16.79 -38.08
CA GLU A 2 -38.05 15.38 -37.90
C GLU A 2 -37.45 15.15 -36.50
N LYS A 3 -37.99 14.14 -35.82
CA LYS A 3 -37.57 13.63 -34.51
C LYS A 3 -36.10 13.20 -34.54
N LYS A 4 -35.20 14.03 -34.02
CA LYS A 4 -33.90 13.60 -33.48
C LYS A 4 -34.13 12.88 -32.14
N ARG A 5 -34.61 11.63 -32.18
CA ARG A 5 -34.62 10.74 -31.01
C ARG A 5 -33.29 9.97 -30.94
N SER A 6 -32.45 10.40 -30.01
CA SER A 6 -31.61 9.58 -29.13
C SER A 6 -30.95 8.33 -29.72
N LYS A 7 -29.70 8.46 -30.15
CA LYS A 7 -28.70 7.41 -29.94
C LYS A 7 -27.85 7.80 -28.73
N LEU A 8 -28.40 7.59 -27.54
CA LEU A 8 -27.58 7.38 -26.35
C LEU A 8 -26.99 5.98 -26.51
N ILE A 9 -25.83 5.90 -27.18
CA ILE A 9 -25.04 4.68 -27.21
C ILE A 9 -24.52 4.53 -25.78
N ASN A 10 -25.11 3.59 -25.04
CA ASN A 10 -24.55 3.08 -23.79
C ASN A 10 -23.16 2.53 -24.11
N SER A 11 -22.12 3.33 -23.90
CA SER A 11 -20.73 2.91 -24.01
C SER A 11 -20.24 2.34 -22.68
N ALA A 12 -21.07 1.51 -22.02
CA ALA A 12 -20.58 0.71 -20.92
C ALA A 12 -19.65 -0.36 -21.51
N SER A 13 -18.41 -0.42 -21.07
CA SER A 13 -17.48 -1.46 -21.55
C SER A 13 -18.00 -2.84 -21.14
N LEU A 14 -17.77 -3.88 -21.95
CA LEU A 14 -18.16 -5.26 -21.60
C LEU A 14 -17.60 -5.70 -20.24
N LEU A 15 -16.48 -5.11 -19.82
CA LEU A 15 -15.86 -5.30 -18.53
C LEU A 15 -16.81 -4.92 -17.37
N GLU A 16 -17.62 -3.88 -17.52
CA GLU A 16 -18.52 -3.39 -16.47
C GLU A 16 -19.69 -4.35 -16.16
N TYR A 17 -19.96 -5.31 -17.05
CA TYR A 17 -21.00 -6.32 -16.84
C TYR A 17 -20.50 -7.57 -16.10
N LEU A 18 -19.18 -7.74 -15.95
CA LEU A 18 -18.63 -8.87 -15.20
C LEU A 18 -19.03 -8.76 -13.72
N PRO A 19 -19.30 -9.89 -13.02
CA PRO A 19 -19.59 -9.90 -11.59
C PRO A 19 -18.41 -9.42 -10.71
N ASN A 20 -18.69 -8.97 -9.49
CA ASN A 20 -17.65 -8.48 -8.57
C ASN A 20 -16.63 -9.57 -8.23
N GLU A 21 -17.09 -10.80 -8.13
CA GLU A 21 -16.34 -12.01 -7.79
C GLU A 21 -15.18 -12.22 -8.77
N ILE A 22 -15.39 -11.90 -10.05
CA ILE A 22 -14.35 -11.99 -11.07
C ILE A 22 -13.24 -10.96 -10.79
N PHE A 23 -13.60 -9.71 -10.46
CA PHE A 23 -12.61 -8.68 -10.13
C PHE A 23 -11.90 -8.95 -8.81
N ILE A 24 -12.60 -9.48 -7.81
CA ILE A 24 -11.99 -9.91 -6.54
C ILE A 24 -10.95 -10.99 -6.83
N SER A 25 -11.28 -11.97 -7.68
CA SER A 25 -10.33 -13.00 -8.11
C SER A 25 -9.15 -12.38 -8.86
N ILE A 26 -9.37 -11.45 -9.80
CA ILE A 26 -8.28 -10.74 -10.49
C ILE A 26 -7.38 -10.01 -9.49
N PHE A 27 -7.95 -9.28 -8.54
CA PHE A 27 -7.19 -8.51 -7.55
C PHE A 27 -6.36 -9.42 -6.64
N SER A 28 -6.77 -10.67 -6.42
CA SER A 28 -5.98 -11.64 -5.64
C SER A 28 -4.65 -12.03 -6.31
N TYR A 29 -4.51 -11.81 -7.62
CA TYR A 29 -3.26 -12.03 -8.37
C TYR A 29 -2.42 -10.76 -8.55
N LEU A 30 -2.92 -9.60 -8.13
CA LEU A 30 -2.24 -8.31 -8.26
C LEU A 30 -1.71 -7.84 -6.91
N SER A 31 -0.65 -7.02 -6.95
CA SER A 31 -0.37 -6.18 -5.80
C SER A 31 -1.47 -5.14 -5.64
N GLY A 32 -1.71 -4.68 -4.41
CA GLY A 32 -2.64 -3.59 -4.13
C GLY A 32 -2.26 -2.31 -4.87
N VAL A 33 -0.96 -2.08 -5.10
CA VAL A 33 -0.47 -0.98 -5.94
C VAL A 33 -0.99 -1.11 -7.37
N ASP A 34 -0.78 -2.27 -8.01
CA ASP A 34 -1.17 -2.50 -9.40
C ASP A 34 -2.69 -2.44 -9.56
N ALA A 35 -3.43 -3.05 -8.63
CA ALA A 35 -4.88 -3.04 -8.62
C ALA A 35 -5.43 -1.61 -8.48
N VAL A 36 -4.88 -0.79 -7.58
CA VAL A 36 -5.33 0.60 -7.42
C VAL A 36 -5.01 1.41 -8.67
N LEU A 37 -3.76 1.38 -9.16
CA LEU A 37 -3.36 2.16 -10.33
C LEU A 37 -4.14 1.79 -11.59
N ALA A 38 -4.46 0.51 -11.78
CA ALA A 38 -5.17 0.05 -12.97
C ALA A 38 -6.69 0.28 -12.90
N PHE A 39 -7.31 0.18 -11.72
CA PHE A 39 -8.76 0.10 -11.61
C PHE A 39 -9.43 1.30 -10.92
N SER A 40 -8.73 2.09 -10.09
CA SER A 40 -9.38 3.12 -9.26
C SER A 40 -9.99 4.26 -10.06
N ASN A 41 -9.46 4.55 -11.25
CA ASN A 41 -9.92 5.65 -12.12
C ASN A 41 -10.88 5.20 -13.23
N LEU A 42 -11.24 3.90 -13.28
CA LEU A 42 -12.12 3.39 -14.34
C LEU A 42 -13.57 3.78 -14.08
N ASN A 43 -14.10 3.45 -12.90
CA ASN A 43 -15.41 3.89 -12.42
C ASN A 43 -15.53 3.68 -10.90
N TYR A 44 -16.60 4.20 -10.30
CA TYR A 44 -16.85 4.13 -8.86
C TYR A 44 -16.91 2.69 -8.32
N ARG A 45 -17.46 1.75 -9.10
CA ARG A 45 -17.54 0.35 -8.70
C ARG A 45 -16.14 -0.24 -8.51
N PHE A 46 -15.24 -0.02 -9.46
CA PHE A 46 -13.86 -0.49 -9.39
C PHE A 46 -13.04 0.21 -8.30
N TYR A 47 -13.25 1.51 -8.11
CA TYR A 47 -12.70 2.26 -6.99
C TYR A 47 -13.09 1.66 -5.62
N CYS A 48 -14.37 1.31 -5.45
CA CYS A 48 -14.85 0.69 -4.22
C CYS A 48 -14.28 -0.72 -4.03
N LEU A 49 -14.17 -1.52 -5.10
CA LEU A 49 -13.61 -2.86 -5.02
C LEU A 49 -12.13 -2.82 -4.64
N SER A 50 -11.34 -1.93 -5.25
CA SER A 50 -9.91 -1.84 -4.94
C SER A 50 -9.69 -1.48 -3.47
N ASN A 51 -10.45 -0.52 -2.94
CA ASN A 51 -10.42 -0.15 -1.51
C ASN A 51 -10.87 -1.25 -0.55
N LYS A 52 -11.68 -2.21 -1.00
CA LYS A 52 -12.20 -3.28 -0.13
C LYS A 52 -11.32 -4.53 -0.15
N CYS A 53 -10.70 -4.83 -1.28
CA CYS A 53 -10.09 -6.13 -1.53
C CYS A 53 -8.56 -6.09 -1.65
N CYS A 54 -7.96 -4.90 -1.78
CA CYS A 54 -6.51 -4.77 -1.83
C CYS A 54 -5.95 -4.65 -0.41
N HIS A 55 -5.15 -5.64 -0.01
CA HIS A 55 -4.59 -5.71 1.34
C HIS A 55 -3.05 -5.73 1.36
N LEU A 56 -2.41 -5.95 0.20
CA LEU A 56 -0.98 -6.17 0.08
C LEU A 56 -0.36 -5.07 -0.78
N PHE A 57 0.36 -4.14 -0.18
CA PHE A 57 0.93 -3.01 -0.90
C PHE A 57 2.46 -3.10 -0.98
N ASP A 58 2.98 -3.22 -2.19
CA ASP A 58 4.41 -3.18 -2.49
C ASP A 58 4.80 -1.88 -3.18
N PHE A 59 5.42 -0.98 -2.42
CA PHE A 59 5.87 0.32 -2.91
C PHE A 59 7.34 0.35 -3.31
N LYS A 60 8.01 -0.81 -3.42
CA LYS A 60 9.46 -0.86 -3.63
C LYS A 60 9.96 -0.15 -4.89
N SER A 61 9.18 -0.17 -5.97
CA SER A 61 9.61 0.29 -7.30
C SER A 61 8.60 1.25 -7.92
N ILE A 62 8.08 2.18 -7.12
CA ILE A 62 7.11 3.16 -7.58
C ILE A 62 7.62 4.58 -7.41
N ASN A 63 7.36 5.41 -8.41
CA ASN A 63 7.69 6.83 -8.38
C ASN A 63 6.75 7.63 -7.47
N LYS A 64 7.18 8.86 -7.15
CA LYS A 64 6.50 9.72 -6.15
C LYS A 64 5.04 9.98 -6.49
N THR A 65 4.77 10.29 -7.76
CA THR A 65 3.42 10.61 -8.22
C THR A 65 2.45 9.46 -8.01
N LYS A 66 2.87 8.22 -8.32
CA LYS A 66 2.07 7.03 -8.07
C LYS A 66 1.90 6.77 -6.57
N PHE A 67 2.94 7.00 -5.79
CA PHE A 67 2.92 6.80 -4.34
C PHE A 67 1.89 7.72 -3.68
N ASP A 68 1.97 9.02 -3.95
CA ASP A 68 1.06 10.04 -3.42
C ASP A 68 -0.38 9.77 -3.89
N PHE A 69 -0.55 9.36 -5.16
CA PHE A 69 -1.85 8.96 -5.69
C PHE A 69 -2.46 7.79 -4.90
N ILE A 70 -1.69 6.74 -4.61
CA ILE A 70 -2.24 5.58 -3.89
C ILE A 70 -2.59 5.96 -2.45
N LEU A 71 -1.74 6.73 -1.77
CA LEU A 71 -2.01 7.18 -0.40
C LEU A 71 -3.26 8.06 -0.31
N THR A 72 -3.56 8.85 -1.35
CA THR A 72 -4.76 9.71 -1.39
C THR A 72 -6.02 8.93 -1.80
N GLN A 73 -5.91 7.93 -2.67
CA GLN A 73 -7.06 7.16 -3.15
C GLN A 73 -7.52 6.07 -2.17
N GLN A 74 -6.62 5.56 -1.33
CA GLN A 74 -6.92 4.48 -0.39
C GLN A 74 -7.38 5.04 0.95
N TYR A 75 -8.69 5.10 1.18
CA TYR A 75 -9.25 5.53 2.46
C TYR A 75 -9.30 4.39 3.49
N ASN A 76 -9.38 3.14 3.03
CA ASN A 76 -9.53 1.98 3.91
C ASN A 76 -8.19 1.33 4.29
N ARG A 77 -7.20 2.18 4.62
CA ARG A 77 -5.84 1.75 4.99
C ARG A 77 -5.77 0.86 6.22
N GLN A 78 -6.80 0.92 7.06
CA GLN A 78 -6.94 0.06 8.23
C GLN A 78 -7.00 -1.44 7.90
N ASN A 79 -7.35 -1.80 6.66
CA ASN A 79 -7.42 -3.18 6.20
C ASN A 79 -6.14 -3.66 5.50
N TRP A 80 -5.06 -2.86 5.49
CA TRP A 80 -3.81 -3.30 4.91
C TRP A 80 -3.13 -4.32 5.82
N ILE A 81 -2.76 -5.46 5.23
CA ILE A 81 -2.16 -6.61 5.91
C ILE A 81 -0.66 -6.64 5.70
N SER A 82 -0.19 -6.29 4.49
CA SER A 82 1.24 -6.27 4.15
C SER A 82 1.63 -4.96 3.50
N LEU A 83 2.77 -4.42 3.95
CA LEU A 83 3.35 -3.20 3.43
C LEU A 83 4.84 -3.40 3.16
N GLN A 84 5.30 -3.01 1.98
CA GLN A 84 6.71 -2.97 1.63
C GLN A 84 7.09 -1.58 1.15
N LEU A 85 8.11 -0.99 1.78
CA LEU A 85 8.66 0.33 1.50
C LEU A 85 10.15 0.19 1.20
N SER A 86 10.68 1.06 0.35
CA SER A 86 12.07 1.02 -0.08
C SER A 86 12.63 2.41 -0.38
N ASN A 87 13.85 2.67 0.08
CA ASN A 87 14.60 3.89 -0.25
C ASN A 87 15.55 3.70 -1.47
N ASP A 88 15.29 2.69 -2.31
CA ASP A 88 16.09 2.38 -3.51
C ASP A 88 15.81 3.31 -4.70
N ASP A 89 14.60 3.86 -4.77
CA ASP A 89 14.15 4.58 -5.95
C ASP A 89 14.78 5.99 -6.01
N GLU A 90 15.42 6.32 -7.13
CA GLU A 90 15.98 7.66 -7.37
C GLU A 90 14.87 8.73 -7.44
N ASP A 91 13.65 8.35 -7.81
CA ASP A 91 12.50 9.26 -7.89
C ASP A 91 11.88 9.56 -6.52
N ILE A 92 12.11 8.72 -5.51
CA ILE A 92 11.65 8.95 -4.12
C ILE A 92 12.76 8.65 -3.10
N PRO A 93 13.80 9.50 -3.03
CA PRO A 93 14.76 9.39 -1.95
C PRO A 93 14.07 9.63 -0.61
N GLY A 94 14.16 8.66 0.30
CA GLY A 94 13.57 8.76 1.64
C GLY A 94 12.06 8.44 1.69
N GLN A 95 11.59 7.55 0.82
CA GLN A 95 10.20 7.05 0.81
C GLN A 95 9.74 6.57 2.20
N ILE A 96 10.58 5.83 2.93
CA ILE A 96 10.25 5.29 4.26
C ILE A 96 10.00 6.42 5.25
N GLU A 97 10.90 7.41 5.30
CA GLU A 97 10.81 8.56 6.17
C GLU A 97 9.60 9.41 5.84
N TYR A 98 9.36 9.65 4.54
CA TYR A 98 8.19 10.35 4.04
C TYR A 98 6.89 9.66 4.44
N PHE A 99 6.82 8.34 4.29
CA PHE A 99 5.67 7.54 4.69
C PHE A 99 5.38 7.68 6.20
N CYS A 100 6.40 7.53 7.05
CA CYS A 100 6.25 7.60 8.50
C CYS A 100 5.92 9.00 9.03
N GLN A 101 6.32 10.06 8.32
CA GLN A 101 5.94 11.44 8.66
C GLN A 101 4.46 11.71 8.40
N LEU A 102 3.94 11.18 7.29
CA LEU A 102 2.54 11.37 6.91
C LEU A 102 1.58 10.44 7.64
N ASN A 103 2.07 9.29 8.09
CA ASN A 103 1.23 8.20 8.56
C ASN A 103 1.67 7.71 9.94
N SER A 104 0.76 7.76 10.90
CA SER A 104 0.93 6.98 12.13
C SER A 104 0.63 5.52 11.83
N LEU A 105 1.66 4.67 11.85
CA LEU A 105 1.52 3.24 11.54
C LEU A 105 0.43 2.57 12.39
N VAL A 106 0.41 2.91 13.67
CA VAL A 106 -0.48 2.34 14.69
C VAL A 106 -1.94 2.67 14.44
N HIS A 107 -2.24 3.91 14.06
CA HIS A 107 -3.62 4.36 13.89
C HIS A 107 -4.17 4.02 12.51
N LEU A 108 -3.33 4.09 11.48
CA LEU A 108 -3.77 3.93 10.10
C LEU A 108 -3.70 2.48 9.60
N TYR A 109 -2.86 1.63 10.21
CA TYR A 109 -2.68 0.25 9.77
C TYR A 109 -2.74 -0.74 10.96
N PRO A 110 -3.83 -0.74 11.77
CA PRO A 110 -3.96 -1.65 12.91
C PRO A 110 -3.93 -3.14 12.54
N GLN A 111 -4.29 -3.51 11.30
CA GLN A 111 -4.29 -4.90 10.82
C GLN A 111 -2.97 -5.32 10.16
N LEU A 112 -1.94 -4.48 10.24
CA LEU A 112 -0.67 -4.77 9.57
C LEU A 112 0.02 -5.98 10.22
N GLU A 113 0.18 -7.04 9.46
CA GLU A 113 0.84 -8.29 9.88
C GLU A 113 2.26 -8.41 9.33
N SER A 114 2.53 -7.79 8.18
CA SER A 114 3.83 -7.87 7.51
C SER A 114 4.32 -6.48 7.12
N LEU A 115 5.54 -6.15 7.53
CA LEU A 115 6.21 -4.91 7.17
C LEU A 115 7.62 -5.19 6.66
N SER A 116 7.93 -4.66 5.48
CA SER A 116 9.26 -4.72 4.90
C SER A 116 9.79 -3.31 4.65
N LEU A 117 10.94 -3.01 5.23
CA LEU A 117 11.65 -1.73 5.09
C LEU A 117 12.99 -2.01 4.44
N LEU A 118 13.13 -1.60 3.18
CA LEU A 118 14.26 -1.95 2.33
C LEU A 118 15.16 -0.74 2.07
N ASN A 119 16.46 -1.02 1.97
CA ASN A 119 17.51 -0.05 1.66
C ASN A 119 17.51 1.17 2.58
N ILE A 120 17.31 0.95 3.89
CA ILE A 120 17.35 2.03 4.87
C ILE A 120 18.76 2.63 4.87
N LYS A 121 18.87 3.91 4.47
CA LYS A 121 20.15 4.65 4.46
C LYS A 121 20.48 5.17 5.86
N TYR A 122 19.49 5.71 6.56
CA TYR A 122 19.66 6.26 7.91
C TYR A 122 18.42 5.97 8.76
N ILE A 123 18.56 5.13 9.79
CA ILE A 123 17.58 5.15 10.88
C ILE A 123 17.90 6.42 11.66
N SER A 124 17.16 7.50 11.39
CA SER A 124 17.35 8.73 12.15
C SER A 124 17.22 8.41 13.65
N LYS A 125 18.05 9.03 14.50
CA LYS A 125 17.97 8.93 15.97
C LYS A 125 16.58 9.24 16.54
N ASN A 126 15.70 9.84 15.74
CA ASN A 126 14.28 9.93 16.06
C ASN A 126 13.66 8.54 15.95
N ASN A 127 13.53 7.88 17.10
CA ASN A 127 12.84 6.62 17.36
C ASN A 127 11.38 6.57 16.87
N LEU A 128 10.87 7.48 16.04
CA LEU A 128 9.49 7.52 15.57
C LEU A 128 9.08 6.22 14.89
N LEU A 129 9.87 5.75 13.90
CA LEU A 129 9.58 4.49 13.22
C LEU A 129 9.65 3.32 14.21
N LEU A 130 10.67 3.29 15.07
CA LEU A 130 10.89 2.21 16.04
C LEU A 130 9.79 2.14 17.10
N ASN A 131 9.39 3.29 17.65
CA ASN A 131 8.30 3.42 18.61
C ASN A 131 6.96 3.00 18.00
N GLN A 132 6.75 3.34 16.73
CA GLN A 132 5.58 2.89 15.99
C GLN A 132 5.59 1.37 15.75
N LEU A 133 6.75 0.78 15.44
CA LEU A 133 6.88 -0.68 15.27
C LEU A 133 6.50 -1.44 16.55
N LEU A 134 6.96 -0.98 17.71
CA LEU A 134 6.62 -1.57 19.02
C LEU A 134 5.12 -1.55 19.32
N SER A 135 4.39 -0.65 18.67
CA SER A 135 2.95 -0.47 18.87
C SER A 135 2.10 -1.27 17.87
N LEU A 136 2.72 -1.95 16.90
CA LEU A 136 2.01 -2.80 15.93
C LEU A 136 1.73 -4.19 16.54
N THR A 137 0.57 -4.30 17.20
CA THR A 137 0.20 -5.49 17.98
C THR A 137 -0.09 -6.74 17.16
N ASN A 138 -0.32 -6.60 15.86
CA ASN A 138 -0.59 -7.68 14.91
C ASN A 138 0.61 -8.02 14.02
N LEU A 139 1.74 -7.33 14.18
CA LEU A 139 2.91 -7.54 13.33
C LEU A 139 3.54 -8.92 13.61
N GLN A 140 3.52 -9.78 12.61
CA GLN A 140 4.06 -11.15 12.66
C GLN A 140 5.37 -11.27 11.90
N SER A 141 5.56 -10.46 10.85
CA SER A 141 6.73 -10.48 9.99
C SER A 141 7.32 -9.08 9.84
N LEU A 142 8.61 -8.94 10.16
CA LEU A 142 9.37 -7.71 9.97
C LEU A 142 10.64 -8.02 9.18
N THR A 143 10.80 -7.33 8.06
CA THR A 143 12.04 -7.34 7.27
C THR A 143 12.65 -5.95 7.31
N ILE A 144 13.88 -5.82 7.79
CA ILE A 144 14.63 -4.58 7.74
C ILE A 144 15.92 -4.86 7.00
N LYS A 145 16.03 -4.40 5.76
CA LYS A 145 17.27 -4.51 4.98
C LYS A 145 17.93 -3.15 4.93
N ALA A 146 19.02 -2.99 5.66
CA ALA A 146 19.75 -1.73 5.70
C ALA A 146 20.94 -1.73 4.73
N ILE A 147 21.35 -0.54 4.29
CA ILE A 147 22.61 -0.38 3.54
C ILE A 147 23.75 -0.35 4.57
N CYS A 148 24.84 -1.07 4.29
CA CYS A 148 25.97 -1.38 5.19
C CYS A 148 26.29 -0.31 6.25
N GLY A 149 26.50 -0.76 7.51
CA GLY A 149 27.04 0.06 8.60
C GLY A 149 26.02 0.66 9.58
N THR A 150 24.75 0.34 9.43
CA THR A 150 23.69 0.77 10.35
C THR A 150 23.51 -0.26 11.48
N ILE A 151 23.73 0.18 12.72
CA ILE A 151 23.45 -0.62 13.91
C ILE A 151 21.96 -0.45 14.22
N LEU A 152 21.20 -1.53 14.08
CA LEU A 152 19.85 -1.61 14.62
C LEU A 152 19.96 -1.70 16.15
N SER A 153 19.29 -0.81 16.87
CA SER A 153 19.11 -0.97 18.31
C SER A 153 18.35 -2.26 18.61
N TYR A 154 18.52 -2.80 19.82
CA TYR A 154 17.76 -3.95 20.27
C TYR A 154 16.26 -3.60 20.35
N PHE A 155 15.40 -4.43 19.73
CA PHE A 155 13.94 -4.29 19.80
C PHE A 155 13.33 -5.55 20.38
N ASP A 156 12.46 -5.39 21.37
CA ASP A 156 11.60 -6.46 21.86
C ASP A 156 10.27 -6.43 21.10
N LEU A 157 10.12 -7.35 20.14
CA LEU A 157 8.88 -7.57 19.41
C LEU A 157 8.34 -8.96 19.80
N SER A 158 7.77 -9.04 21.00
CA SER A 158 7.30 -10.29 21.64
C SER A 158 6.33 -11.15 20.82
N LYS A 159 5.65 -10.57 19.81
CA LYS A 159 4.70 -11.28 18.91
C LYS A 159 5.27 -11.64 17.55
N LEU A 160 6.51 -11.25 17.26
CA LEU A 160 7.12 -11.43 15.95
C LEU A 160 7.44 -12.90 15.73
N LYS A 161 6.88 -13.48 14.67
CA LYS A 161 7.17 -14.87 14.26
C LYS A 161 8.38 -14.94 13.34
N ARG A 162 8.65 -13.86 12.60
CA ARG A 162 9.74 -13.79 11.62
C ARG A 162 10.43 -12.44 11.66
N LEU A 163 11.74 -12.47 11.88
CA LEU A 163 12.65 -11.33 11.76
C LEU A 163 13.66 -11.60 10.66
N VAL A 164 13.79 -10.67 9.71
CA VAL A 164 14.88 -10.66 8.73
C VAL A 164 15.60 -9.32 8.86
N ILE A 165 16.90 -9.36 9.16
CA ILE A 165 17.80 -8.21 9.26
C ILE A 165 18.90 -8.37 8.21
#